data_AF-A0AAV7B5Z4-F1
#
_entry.id   AF-A0AAV7B5Z4-F1
#
_cell.length_a   1.000
_cell.length_b   1.000
_cell.length_c   1.000
_cell.angle_alpha   90.00
_cell.angle_beta   90.00
_cell.angle_gamma   90.00
#
_symmetry.space_group_name_H-M   'P 1'
#
loop_
_entity.id
_entity.type
_entity.pdbx_description
1 polymer ?
#
loop_
_entity_poly.entity_id
_entity_poly.type
_entity_poly.pdbx_seq_one_letter_code
_entity_poly.pdbx_strand_id
1 'polypeptide(L)'
;MNILPKKSWHVRNKDNVARVRRDEAQAAEEERQRRKRAELAEQESRTDFLRKKARLSLPEGAADSSALVEAHQESGHINFFQDVEEGKGTTSGNKEYEEEKRKEKERQEKALGILTYLGQSAAEAQTSRPWYQELPASRQKEKEDTAKDEKLKRLLDPMNKMEKYLHKKTGEKRRRSDKKEHKKEKEKRNEKTGAPKSSIEQLRQERLKREAAERARAEALLSGKKEKSTPDQEMDDRKRRYNSQFNPQLARKPKVREEQWKIS
;
A
#
# COMPACT_ATOMS: atom_id res chain seq x y z
N MET A 1 -27.43 -33.51 24.08
CA MET A 1 -26.97 -32.54 25.10
C MET A 1 -25.49 -32.23 24.88
N ASN A 2 -25.05 -30.97 25.00
CA ASN A 2 -23.62 -30.62 24.91
C ASN A 2 -22.96 -30.71 26.30
N ILE A 3 -22.01 -31.62 26.46
CA ILE A 3 -21.28 -31.87 27.73
C ILE A 3 -19.92 -31.18 27.78
N LEU A 4 -19.48 -30.58 26.67
CA LEU A 4 -18.14 -30.00 26.53
C LEU A 4 -17.89 -28.81 27.50
N PRO A 5 -18.85 -27.89 27.74
CA PRO A 5 -18.66 -26.81 28.71
C PRO A 5 -18.46 -27.28 30.16
N LYS A 6 -18.90 -28.50 30.48
CA LYS A 6 -18.76 -29.11 31.82
C LYS A 6 -17.40 -29.77 32.05
N LYS A 7 -16.49 -29.74 31.06
CA LYS A 7 -15.15 -30.31 31.17
C LYS A 7 -14.14 -29.24 31.51
N SER A 8 -13.29 -29.51 32.49
CA SER A 8 -12.24 -28.59 32.97
C SER A 8 -11.18 -28.24 31.91
N TRP A 9 -10.98 -29.08 30.90
CA TRP A 9 -10.04 -28.85 29.80
C TRP A 9 -10.63 -28.04 28.63
N HIS A 10 -11.91 -27.67 28.67
CA HIS A 10 -12.52 -26.97 27.55
C HIS A 10 -11.90 -25.58 27.34
N VAL A 11 -11.23 -25.38 26.20
CA VAL A 11 -10.48 -24.16 25.88
C VAL A 11 -11.33 -22.88 25.98
N ARG A 12 -12.63 -22.96 25.67
CA ARG A 12 -13.53 -21.80 25.69
C ARG A 12 -14.15 -21.52 27.07
N ASN A 13 -13.85 -22.34 28.09
CA ASN A 13 -14.27 -22.02 29.45
C ASN A 13 -13.58 -20.74 29.91
N LYS A 14 -14.37 -19.84 30.52
CA LYS A 14 -13.90 -18.52 30.96
C LYS A 14 -12.66 -18.61 31.85
N ASP A 15 -12.61 -19.62 32.71
CA ASP A 15 -11.48 -19.84 33.62
C ASP A 15 -10.19 -20.23 32.89
N ASN A 16 -10.29 -21.05 31.83
CA ASN A 16 -9.14 -21.43 31.01
C ASN A 16 -8.66 -20.26 30.18
N VAL A 17 -9.58 -19.49 29.59
CA VAL A 17 -9.22 -18.27 28.86
C VAL A 17 -8.57 -17.24 29.79
N ALA A 18 -9.03 -17.12 31.04
CA ALA A 18 -8.42 -16.22 32.03
C ALA A 18 -7.01 -16.67 32.44
N ARG A 19 -6.74 -17.97 32.55
CA ARG A 19 -5.39 -18.50 32.78
C ARG A 19 -4.47 -18.18 31.60
N VAL A 20 -4.88 -18.47 30.37
CA VAL A 20 -4.11 -18.15 29.16
C VAL A 20 -3.79 -16.66 29.10
N ARG A 21 -4.76 -15.78 29.38
CA ARG A 21 -4.51 -14.33 29.41
C ARG A 21 -3.51 -13.91 30.48
N ARG A 22 -3.52 -14.55 31.65
CA ARG A 22 -2.54 -14.27 32.71
C ARG A 22 -1.14 -14.68 32.25
N ASP A 23 -1.02 -15.86 31.67
CA ASP A 23 0.26 -16.39 31.19
C ASP A 23 0.81 -15.54 30.03
N GLU A 24 -0.06 -15.13 29.10
CA GLU A 24 0.28 -14.20 28.00
C GLU A 24 0.71 -12.83 28.53
N ALA A 25 0.00 -12.31 29.55
CA ALA A 25 0.36 -11.03 30.17
C ALA A 25 1.71 -11.10 30.90
N GLN A 26 1.96 -12.20 31.62
CA GLN A 26 3.25 -12.44 32.29
C GLN A 26 4.39 -12.54 31.28
N ALA A 27 4.21 -13.31 30.21
CA ALA A 27 5.20 -13.41 29.13
C ALA A 27 5.49 -12.05 28.49
N ALA A 28 4.46 -11.23 28.26
CA ALA A 28 4.62 -9.89 27.71
C ALA A 28 5.33 -8.93 28.69
N GLU A 29 5.09 -9.04 29.99
CA GLU A 29 5.80 -8.26 31.01
C GLU A 29 7.27 -8.65 31.12
N GLU A 30 7.59 -9.95 31.12
CA GLU A 30 8.96 -10.45 31.15
C GLU A 30 9.75 -10.00 29.89
N GLU A 31 9.14 -10.05 28.71
CA GLU A 31 9.75 -9.55 27.48
C GLU A 31 10.03 -8.04 27.57
N ARG A 32 9.08 -7.25 28.09
CA ARG A 32 9.28 -5.81 28.34
C ARG A 32 10.42 -5.55 29.31
N GLN A 33 10.51 -6.30 30.40
CA GLN A 33 11.60 -6.15 31.38
C GLN A 33 12.96 -6.51 30.75
N ARG A 34 13.01 -7.62 29.99
CA ARG A 34 14.22 -8.03 29.28
C ARG A 34 14.68 -6.98 28.27
N ARG A 35 13.73 -6.42 27.52
CA ARG A 35 13.99 -5.34 26.56
C ARG A 35 14.50 -4.08 27.26
N LYS A 36 13.85 -3.64 28.34
CA LYS A 36 14.32 -2.49 29.14
C LYS A 36 15.74 -2.72 29.66
N ARG A 37 16.04 -3.93 30.15
CA ARG A 37 17.39 -4.27 30.63
C ARG A 37 18.41 -4.23 29.50
N ALA A 38 18.06 -4.71 28.31
CA ALA A 38 18.93 -4.64 27.13
C ALA A 38 19.17 -3.20 26.68
N GLU A 39 18.11 -2.36 26.65
CA GLU A 39 18.20 -0.94 26.31
C GLU A 39 19.08 -0.18 27.31
N LEU A 40 18.94 -0.44 28.63
CA LEU A 40 19.81 0.14 29.65
C LEU A 40 21.26 -0.30 29.49
N ALA A 41 21.51 -1.60 29.28
CA ALA A 41 22.86 -2.11 29.06
C ALA A 41 23.50 -1.49 27.79
N GLU A 42 22.72 -1.27 26.74
CA GLU A 42 23.19 -0.59 25.52
C GLU A 42 23.54 0.88 25.82
N GLN A 43 22.67 1.60 26.53
CA GLN A 43 22.92 2.97 26.96
C GLN A 43 24.20 3.06 27.81
N GLU A 44 24.33 2.23 28.84
CA GLU A 44 25.52 2.16 29.69
C GLU A 44 26.78 1.87 28.87
N SER A 45 26.75 0.84 28.00
CA SER A 45 27.88 0.48 27.16
C SER A 45 28.32 1.63 26.23
N ARG A 46 27.36 2.37 25.68
CA ARG A 46 27.61 3.53 24.82
C ARG A 46 28.24 4.66 25.61
N THR A 47 27.71 4.95 26.80
CA THR A 47 28.28 6.00 27.67
C THR A 47 29.68 5.66 28.12
N ASP A 48 29.94 4.41 28.50
CA ASP A 48 31.26 3.94 28.90
C ASP A 48 32.26 3.98 27.75
N PHE A 49 31.84 3.61 26.54
CA PHE A 49 32.67 3.75 25.35
C PHE A 49 33.06 5.21 25.11
N LEU A 50 32.10 6.14 25.19
CA LEU A 50 32.36 7.58 25.05
C LEU A 50 33.29 8.10 26.16
N ARG A 51 33.08 7.69 27.41
CA ARG A 51 33.95 8.03 28.55
C ARG A 51 35.38 7.54 28.35
N LYS A 52 35.55 6.27 27.93
CA LYS A 52 36.86 5.68 27.63
C LYS A 52 37.55 6.42 26.48
N LYS A 53 36.80 6.73 25.40
CA LYS A 53 37.31 7.50 24.27
C LYS A 53 37.75 8.91 24.69
N ALA A 54 36.97 9.60 25.53
CA ALA A 54 37.32 10.90 26.06
C ALA A 54 38.61 10.85 26.89
N ARG A 55 38.75 9.84 27.77
CA ARG A 55 39.97 9.60 28.56
C ARG A 55 41.20 9.37 27.66
N LEU A 56 41.07 8.60 26.59
CA LEU A 56 42.16 8.35 25.64
C LEU A 56 42.50 9.58 24.78
N SER A 57 41.56 10.51 24.59
CA SER A 57 41.79 11.75 23.84
C SER A 57 42.42 12.87 24.67
N LEU A 58 42.39 12.79 26.01
CA LEU A 58 43.08 13.74 26.87
C LEU A 58 44.57 13.38 26.95
N PRO A 59 45.50 14.35 26.81
CA PRO A 59 46.92 14.10 27.01
C PRO A 59 47.21 13.65 28.45
N GLU A 60 48.17 12.74 28.57
CA GLU A 60 48.58 11.96 29.75
C GLU A 60 49.19 12.83 30.86
N GLY A 61 48.40 13.73 31.45
CA GLY A 61 48.84 14.65 32.50
C GLY A 61 47.75 15.31 33.33
N ALA A 62 46.47 14.99 33.11
CA ALA A 62 45.34 15.55 33.86
C ALA A 62 44.69 14.57 34.86
N ALA A 63 45.30 13.40 35.10
CA ALA A 63 44.75 12.35 35.97
C ALA A 63 45.23 12.45 37.44
N ASP A 64 46.30 13.17 37.72
CA ASP A 64 46.92 13.25 39.06
C ASP A 64 46.56 14.51 39.86
N SER A 65 45.44 15.17 39.53
CA SER A 65 44.87 16.25 40.35
C SER A 65 43.52 15.89 40.96
N SER A 66 43.38 14.65 41.45
CA SER A 66 42.38 14.32 42.49
C SER A 66 42.98 14.53 43.88
N ALA A 67 43.58 15.70 44.10
CA ALA A 67 43.91 16.17 45.43
C ALA A 67 42.70 16.95 45.96
N LEU A 68 41.95 16.28 46.83
CA LEU A 68 41.27 16.84 48.01
C LEU A 68 40.86 18.32 47.89
N VAL A 69 39.67 18.58 47.34
CA VAL A 69 38.96 19.84 47.61
C VAL A 69 37.76 19.49 48.48
N GLU A 70 37.94 19.63 49.79
CA GLU A 70 36.84 19.77 50.75
C GLU A 70 36.08 21.04 50.39
N ALA A 71 35.03 20.93 49.57
CA ALA A 71 34.10 22.00 49.30
C ALA A 71 32.81 21.77 50.12
N HIS A 72 32.73 22.50 51.24
CA HIS A 72 31.54 22.94 51.98
C HIS A 72 30.21 22.18 51.76
N GLN A 73 29.71 21.57 52.84
CA GLN A 73 28.44 20.83 52.93
C GLN A 73 27.13 21.66 52.82
N GLU A 74 27.11 22.86 52.23
CA GLU A 74 25.88 23.69 52.21
C GLU A 74 25.54 24.35 50.87
N SER A 75 26.05 23.85 49.75
CA SER A 75 25.45 24.16 48.46
C SER A 75 25.33 22.89 47.64
N GLY A 76 24.17 22.25 47.74
CA GLY A 76 23.85 21.04 47.00
C GLY A 76 24.20 21.18 45.52
N HIS A 77 24.69 20.10 44.93
CA HIS A 77 24.97 20.02 43.50
C HIS A 77 23.75 20.54 42.72
N ILE A 78 23.89 21.69 42.05
CA ILE A 78 22.80 22.29 41.29
C ILE A 78 22.64 21.44 40.04
N ASN A 79 21.75 20.45 40.13
CA ASN A 79 21.38 19.62 39.01
C ASN A 79 20.48 20.44 38.09
N PHE A 80 21.08 21.15 37.12
CA PHE A 80 20.35 21.91 36.10
C PHE A 80 19.32 21.06 35.32
N PHE A 81 19.46 19.73 35.34
CA PHE A 81 18.58 18.77 34.68
C PHE A 81 17.66 18.00 35.63
N GLN A 82 17.74 18.20 36.95
CA GLN A 82 16.88 17.50 37.90
C GLN A 82 15.41 17.85 37.68
N ASP A 83 15.11 19.10 37.33
CA ASP A 83 13.74 19.48 36.94
C ASP A 83 13.27 18.78 35.67
N VAL A 84 14.16 18.43 34.73
CA VAL A 84 13.80 17.74 33.49
C VAL A 84 13.63 16.23 33.72
N GLU A 85 14.51 15.62 34.51
CA GLU A 85 14.41 14.21 34.90
C GLU A 85 13.23 13.94 35.85
N GLU A 86 12.87 14.90 36.71
CA GLU A 86 11.66 14.88 37.53
C GLU A 86 10.39 15.32 36.76
N GLY A 87 10.49 15.67 35.48
CA GLY A 87 9.35 16.03 34.63
C GLY A 87 8.73 17.42 34.91
N LYS A 88 9.43 18.27 35.66
CA LYS A 88 9.07 19.67 35.99
C LYS A 88 9.64 20.72 35.02
N GLY A 89 10.46 20.32 34.05
CA GLY A 89 10.89 21.18 32.94
C GLY A 89 9.75 21.39 31.95
N THR A 90 9.04 22.51 32.09
CA THR A 90 7.92 22.92 31.22
C THR A 90 6.83 21.84 31.08
N THR A 91 6.02 21.68 32.12
CA THR A 91 4.69 21.06 32.10
C THR A 91 3.68 21.87 31.27
N SER A 92 4.08 22.20 30.05
CA SER A 92 3.17 22.53 28.98
C SER A 92 3.73 21.80 27.77
N GLY A 93 3.57 20.48 27.76
CA GLY A 93 3.63 19.71 26.53
C GLY A 93 2.84 20.48 25.48
N ASN A 94 3.38 20.56 24.26
CA ASN A 94 2.78 21.36 23.21
C ASN A 94 1.29 20.97 23.10
N LYS A 95 0.38 21.85 23.54
CA LYS A 95 -1.04 21.51 23.70
C LYS A 95 -1.63 21.01 22.39
N GLU A 96 -1.13 21.58 21.30
CA GLU A 96 -1.42 21.18 19.94
C GLU A 96 -1.04 19.72 19.65
N TYR A 97 0.09 19.23 20.17
CA TYR A 97 0.56 17.85 19.99
C TYR A 97 -0.27 16.84 20.79
N GLU A 98 -0.70 17.19 22.00
CA GLU A 98 -1.58 16.34 22.80
C GLU A 98 -2.98 16.26 22.19
N GLU A 99 -3.49 17.39 21.69
CA GLU A 99 -4.73 17.44 20.93
C GLU A 99 -4.64 16.70 19.60
N GLU A 100 -3.51 16.77 18.90
CA GLU A 100 -3.27 16.01 17.67
C GLU A 100 -3.26 14.51 17.94
N LYS A 101 -2.55 14.05 18.98
CA LYS A 101 -2.59 12.65 19.43
C LYS A 101 -4.00 12.23 19.85
N ARG A 102 -4.76 13.10 20.52
CA ARG A 102 -6.13 12.80 20.91
C ARG A 102 -7.04 12.67 19.69
N LYS A 103 -6.94 13.59 18.73
CA LYS A 103 -7.66 13.52 17.44
C LYS A 103 -7.25 12.29 16.63
N GLU A 104 -5.98 11.91 16.65
CA GLU A 104 -5.49 10.71 15.97
C GLU A 104 -6.04 9.43 16.62
N LYS A 105 -6.07 9.36 17.94
CA LYS A 105 -6.74 8.27 18.68
C LYS A 105 -8.24 8.23 18.37
N GLU A 106 -8.93 9.36 18.41
CA GLU A 106 -10.35 9.43 18.05
C GLU A 106 -10.60 9.01 16.60
N ARG A 107 -9.71 9.37 15.66
CA ARG A 107 -9.77 8.89 14.27
C ARG A 107 -9.55 7.39 14.18
N GLN A 108 -8.59 6.83 14.91
CA GLN A 108 -8.33 5.39 14.96
C GLN A 108 -9.51 4.65 15.58
N GLU A 109 -10.03 5.11 16.70
CA GLU A 109 -11.20 4.53 17.37
C GLU A 109 -12.45 4.65 16.50
N LYS A 110 -12.63 5.76 15.78
CA LYS A 110 -13.72 5.94 14.81
C LYS A 110 -13.56 5.03 13.60
N ALA A 111 -12.34 4.86 13.09
CA ALA A 111 -12.05 3.93 11.99
C ALA A 111 -12.26 2.46 12.39
N LEU A 112 -11.95 2.12 13.65
CA LEU A 112 -12.21 0.81 14.24
C LEU A 112 -13.68 0.62 14.67
N GLY A 113 -14.51 1.67 14.58
CA GLY A 113 -15.92 1.64 15.01
C GLY A 113 -16.13 1.56 16.52
N ILE A 114 -15.08 1.77 17.32
CA ILE A 114 -15.13 1.81 18.80
C ILE A 114 -15.76 3.12 19.26
N LEU A 115 -15.33 4.24 18.66
CA LEU A 115 -15.87 5.56 18.94
C LEU A 115 -16.86 5.96 17.85
N THR A 116 -18.15 5.74 18.11
CA THR A 116 -19.25 6.11 17.22
C THR A 116 -20.11 7.17 17.91
N TYR A 117 -20.13 8.40 17.37
CA TYR A 117 -20.95 9.48 17.94
C TYR A 117 -22.42 9.27 17.60
N LEU A 118 -23.29 9.50 18.59
CA LEU A 118 -24.74 9.46 18.43
C LEU A 118 -25.18 10.44 17.33
N GLY A 119 -25.86 9.95 16.30
CA GLY A 119 -26.28 10.74 15.13
C GLY A 119 -25.43 10.54 13.86
N GLN A 120 -24.25 9.91 13.95
CA GLN A 120 -23.53 9.39 12.79
C GLN A 120 -24.11 8.00 12.49
N SER A 121 -25.19 7.94 11.71
CA SER A 121 -25.85 6.66 11.43
C SER A 121 -24.89 5.69 10.74
N ALA A 122 -25.06 4.39 11.02
CA ALA A 122 -24.35 3.31 10.34
C ALA A 122 -24.51 3.34 8.80
N ALA A 123 -25.46 4.11 8.24
CA ALA A 123 -25.60 4.24 6.79
C ALA A 123 -24.67 5.31 6.17
N GLU A 124 -24.21 6.29 6.95
CA GLU A 124 -23.31 7.36 6.48
C GLU A 124 -21.86 7.14 6.90
N ALA A 125 -21.64 6.57 8.09
CA ALA A 125 -20.28 6.26 8.57
C ALA A 125 -19.72 4.98 7.94
N GLN A 126 -20.59 4.02 7.60
CA GLN A 126 -20.21 2.78 6.97
C GLN A 126 -20.23 3.02 5.46
N THR A 127 -19.08 2.86 4.82
CA THR A 127 -18.89 3.05 3.37
C THR A 127 -19.74 2.12 2.49
N SER A 128 -20.51 1.23 3.11
CA SER A 128 -21.47 0.32 2.50
C SER A 128 -22.88 0.60 3.01
N ARG A 129 -23.86 0.57 2.11
CA ARG A 129 -25.27 0.63 2.51
C ARG A 129 -25.60 -0.58 3.41
N PRO A 130 -26.45 -0.39 4.42
CA PRO A 130 -26.84 -1.50 5.27
C PRO A 130 -27.67 -2.53 4.50
N TRP A 131 -27.52 -3.81 4.86
CA TRP A 131 -28.13 -4.95 4.16
C TRP A 131 -29.65 -4.87 3.98
N TYR A 132 -30.36 -4.18 4.89
CA TYR A 132 -31.82 -3.99 4.81
C TYR A 132 -32.25 -2.93 3.78
N GLN A 133 -31.33 -2.06 3.34
CA GLN A 133 -31.57 -1.09 2.27
C GLN A 133 -31.10 -1.62 0.90
N GLU A 134 -30.25 -2.64 0.89
CA GLU A 134 -29.87 -3.36 -0.30
C GLU A 134 -30.99 -4.32 -0.72
N LEU A 135 -31.53 -4.13 -1.92
CA LEU A 135 -32.48 -5.08 -2.49
C LEU A 135 -31.75 -6.39 -2.81
N PRO A 136 -32.29 -7.56 -2.43
CA PRO A 136 -31.64 -8.84 -2.69
C PRO A 136 -31.42 -9.03 -4.20
N ALA A 137 -30.26 -9.60 -4.57
CA ALA A 137 -29.83 -9.79 -5.96
C ALA A 137 -30.88 -10.52 -6.83
N SER A 138 -31.71 -11.39 -6.22
CA SER A 138 -32.87 -12.03 -6.84
C SER A 138 -33.81 -11.02 -7.52
N ARG A 139 -34.12 -9.92 -6.83
CA ARG A 139 -35.09 -8.91 -7.31
C ARG A 139 -34.49 -7.98 -8.36
N GLN A 140 -33.17 -7.83 -8.39
CA GLN A 140 -32.47 -7.12 -9.47
C GLN A 140 -32.45 -7.97 -10.74
N LYS A 141 -32.21 -9.28 -10.61
CA LYS A 141 -32.22 -10.23 -11.73
C LYS A 141 -33.61 -10.34 -12.37
N GLU A 142 -34.68 -10.38 -11.57
CA GLU A 142 -36.05 -10.33 -12.07
C GLU A 142 -36.34 -9.09 -12.94
N LYS A 143 -35.87 -7.91 -12.52
CA LYS A 143 -36.03 -6.67 -13.29
C LYS A 143 -35.23 -6.66 -14.59
N GLU A 144 -34.06 -7.28 -14.61
CA GLU A 144 -33.28 -7.42 -15.85
C GLU A 144 -33.92 -8.41 -16.81
N ASP A 145 -34.46 -9.51 -16.29
CA ASP A 145 -35.07 -10.57 -17.10
C ASP A 145 -36.41 -10.12 -17.69
N THR A 146 -37.22 -9.34 -16.96
CA THR A 146 -38.43 -8.70 -17.53
C THR A 146 -38.06 -7.68 -18.62
N ALA A 147 -36.99 -6.89 -18.42
CA ALA A 147 -36.54 -5.94 -19.43
C ALA A 147 -35.98 -6.61 -20.70
N LYS A 148 -35.37 -7.80 -20.59
CA LYS A 148 -34.94 -8.61 -21.74
C LYS A 148 -36.14 -9.21 -22.47
N ASP A 149 -37.12 -9.71 -21.72
CA ASP A 149 -38.36 -10.28 -22.25
C ASP A 149 -39.20 -9.25 -23.02
N GLU A 150 -39.34 -8.03 -22.50
CA GLU A 150 -40.01 -6.93 -23.23
C GLU A 150 -39.32 -6.60 -24.55
N LYS A 151 -37.98 -6.62 -24.59
CA LYS A 151 -37.22 -6.39 -25.83
C LYS A 151 -37.41 -7.52 -26.83
N LEU A 152 -37.45 -8.77 -26.36
CA LEU A 152 -37.72 -9.94 -27.20
C LEU A 152 -39.15 -9.90 -27.76
N LYS A 153 -40.14 -9.57 -26.93
CA LYS A 153 -41.55 -9.37 -27.35
C LYS A 153 -41.64 -8.30 -28.44
N ARG A 154 -41.01 -7.14 -28.25
CA ARG A 154 -40.95 -6.09 -29.28
C ARG A 154 -40.26 -6.56 -30.57
N LEU A 155 -39.18 -7.34 -30.47
CA LEU A 155 -38.46 -7.83 -31.66
C LEU A 155 -39.27 -8.89 -32.44
N LEU A 156 -40.01 -9.73 -31.72
CA LEU A 156 -40.81 -10.82 -32.29
C LEU A 156 -42.19 -10.38 -32.75
N ASP A 157 -42.64 -9.17 -32.36
CA ASP A 157 -43.91 -8.60 -32.77
C ASP A 157 -44.01 -8.44 -34.31
N PRO A 158 -45.00 -9.07 -34.96
CA PRO A 158 -45.25 -8.92 -36.40
C PRO A 158 -45.61 -7.48 -36.80
N MET A 159 -46.17 -6.65 -35.91
CA MET A 159 -46.47 -5.24 -36.20
C MET A 159 -45.19 -4.45 -36.51
N ASN A 160 -44.15 -4.63 -35.69
CA ASN A 160 -42.82 -4.02 -35.91
C ASN A 160 -42.15 -4.52 -37.21
N LYS A 161 -42.48 -5.73 -37.68
CA LYS A 161 -42.04 -6.21 -39.00
C LYS A 161 -42.82 -5.51 -40.12
N MET A 162 -44.14 -5.41 -39.99
CA MET A 162 -45.01 -4.74 -40.97
C MET A 162 -44.69 -3.26 -41.14
N GLU A 163 -44.42 -2.53 -40.06
CA GLU A 163 -43.96 -1.13 -40.10
C GLU A 163 -42.72 -0.96 -40.99
N LYS A 164 -41.75 -1.87 -40.90
CA LYS A 164 -40.54 -1.82 -41.75
C LYS A 164 -40.85 -1.93 -43.24
N TYR A 165 -41.85 -2.72 -43.61
CA TYR A 165 -42.30 -2.87 -45.00
C TYR A 165 -43.16 -1.69 -45.46
N LEU A 166 -44.01 -1.15 -44.59
CA LEU A 166 -44.78 0.08 -44.85
C LEU A 166 -43.85 1.27 -45.13
N HIS A 167 -42.82 1.48 -44.30
CA HIS A 167 -41.78 2.49 -44.53
C HIS A 167 -40.92 2.25 -45.79
N LYS A 168 -40.99 1.05 -46.39
CA LYS A 168 -40.31 0.73 -47.66
C LYS A 168 -41.23 1.02 -48.86
N LYS A 169 -42.56 0.96 -48.68
CA LYS A 169 -43.58 1.25 -49.70
C LYS A 169 -43.92 2.73 -49.79
N THR A 170 -43.84 3.50 -48.70
CA THR A 170 -44.12 4.95 -48.67
C THR A 170 -43.01 5.84 -49.24
N GLY A 171 -41.99 5.28 -49.90
CA GLY A 171 -40.99 6.05 -50.65
C GLY A 171 -40.01 6.90 -49.83
N GLU A 172 -40.16 6.98 -48.51
CA GLU A 172 -39.34 7.88 -47.68
C GLU A 172 -37.88 7.42 -47.49
N LYS A 173 -37.58 6.15 -47.81
CA LYS A 173 -36.24 5.54 -47.61
C LYS A 173 -35.28 5.59 -48.80
N ARG A 174 -35.67 6.10 -49.97
CA ARG A 174 -34.69 6.32 -51.07
C ARG A 174 -33.65 7.39 -50.72
N ARG A 175 -33.89 8.26 -49.73
CA ARG A 175 -32.91 9.25 -49.24
C ARG A 175 -32.11 8.84 -48.00
N ARG A 176 -32.45 7.73 -47.33
CA ARG A 176 -31.77 7.27 -46.09
C ARG A 176 -30.89 6.03 -46.27
N SER A 177 -31.04 5.27 -47.37
CA SER A 177 -30.22 4.08 -47.65
C SER A 177 -28.77 4.45 -48.01
N ASP A 178 -28.57 5.39 -48.94
CA ASP A 178 -27.23 5.83 -49.36
C ASP A 178 -26.44 6.49 -48.22
N LYS A 179 -27.15 7.12 -47.27
CA LYS A 179 -26.52 7.74 -46.10
C LYS A 179 -26.10 6.72 -45.03
N LYS A 180 -26.65 5.50 -45.05
CA LYS A 180 -26.36 4.46 -44.05
C LYS A 180 -25.24 3.51 -44.49
N GLU A 181 -25.08 3.26 -45.79
CA GLU A 181 -23.94 2.49 -46.32
C GLU A 181 -22.62 3.25 -46.17
N HIS A 182 -22.59 4.55 -46.52
CA HIS A 182 -21.40 5.37 -46.28
C HIS A 182 -21.04 5.55 -44.80
N LYS A 183 -22.00 5.45 -43.87
CA LYS A 183 -21.71 5.52 -42.42
C LYS A 183 -21.15 4.18 -41.88
N LYS A 184 -21.65 3.04 -42.36
CA LYS A 184 -21.17 1.71 -41.94
C LYS A 184 -19.77 1.39 -42.48
N GLU A 185 -19.43 1.86 -43.67
CA GLU A 185 -18.09 1.71 -44.23
C GLU A 185 -17.06 2.60 -43.52
N LYS A 186 -17.46 3.82 -43.13
CA LYS A 186 -16.62 4.74 -42.36
C LYS A 186 -16.42 4.30 -40.90
N GLU A 187 -17.40 3.63 -40.28
CA GLU A 187 -17.25 3.02 -38.94
C GLU A 187 -16.34 1.77 -38.98
N LYS A 188 -16.49 0.87 -39.97
CA LYS A 188 -15.63 -0.33 -40.10
C LYS A 188 -14.17 -0.01 -40.44
N ARG A 189 -13.89 1.11 -41.12
CA ARG A 189 -12.52 1.56 -41.42
C ARG A 189 -11.84 2.24 -40.23
N ASN A 190 -12.60 2.79 -39.28
CA ASN A 190 -12.08 3.46 -38.10
C ASN A 190 -11.84 2.51 -36.90
N GLU A 191 -12.38 1.29 -36.93
CA GLU A 191 -12.08 0.24 -35.94
C GLU A 191 -10.77 -0.51 -36.20
N LYS A 192 -10.19 -0.42 -37.40
CA LYS A 192 -8.95 -1.15 -37.76
C LYS A 192 -7.65 -0.33 -37.64
N THR A 193 -7.72 0.97 -37.39
CA THR A 193 -6.54 1.85 -37.24
C THR A 193 -6.41 2.49 -35.86
N GLY A 194 -7.35 2.23 -34.95
CA GLY A 194 -7.17 2.54 -33.53
C GLY A 194 -6.58 1.33 -32.84
N ALA A 195 -5.31 1.40 -32.43
CA ALA A 195 -4.77 0.47 -31.44
C ALA A 195 -5.78 0.31 -30.29
N PRO A 196 -6.00 -0.91 -29.76
CA PRO A 196 -6.98 -1.10 -28.70
C PRO A 196 -6.63 -0.16 -27.56
N LYS A 197 -7.51 0.81 -27.29
CA LYS A 197 -7.38 1.66 -26.11
C LYS A 197 -7.38 0.70 -24.94
N SER A 198 -6.25 0.63 -24.24
CA SER A 198 -6.09 -0.26 -23.11
C SER A 198 -7.28 -0.04 -22.17
N SER A 199 -7.96 -1.12 -21.80
CA SER A 199 -9.08 -1.04 -20.88
C SER A 199 -8.61 -0.30 -19.62
N ILE A 200 -9.47 0.52 -18.99
CA ILE A 200 -9.11 1.29 -17.78
C ILE A 200 -8.43 0.40 -16.72
N GLU A 201 -8.83 -0.88 -16.69
CA GLU A 201 -8.29 -1.90 -15.81
C GLU A 201 -6.87 -2.33 -16.18
N GLN A 202 -6.54 -2.38 -17.48
CA GLN A 202 -5.17 -2.64 -17.95
C GLN A 202 -4.24 -1.49 -17.57
N LEU A 203 -4.69 -0.23 -17.69
CA LEU A 203 -3.92 0.94 -17.26
C LEU A 203 -3.67 0.94 -15.75
N ARG A 204 -4.66 0.52 -14.95
CA ARG A 204 -4.50 0.36 -13.49
C ARG A 204 -3.51 -0.74 -13.14
N GLN A 205 -3.60 -1.89 -13.80
CA GLN A 205 -2.65 -2.99 -13.61
C GLN A 205 -1.23 -2.61 -14.03
N GLU A 206 -1.08 -1.87 -15.13
CA GLU A 206 0.22 -1.37 -15.58
C GLU A 206 0.80 -0.36 -14.59
N ARG A 207 -0.02 0.57 -14.08
CA ARG A 207 0.39 1.50 -13.02
C ARG A 207 0.85 0.76 -11.76
N LEU A 208 0.06 -0.21 -11.27
CA LEU A 208 0.42 -1.01 -10.09
C LEU A 208 1.71 -1.79 -10.30
N LYS A 209 1.95 -2.34 -11.49
CA LYS A 209 3.21 -3.02 -11.82
C LYS A 209 4.40 -2.05 -11.82
N ARG A 210 4.24 -0.83 -12.33
CA ARG A 210 5.28 0.19 -12.33
C ARG A 210 5.60 0.64 -10.89
N GLU A 211 4.57 0.94 -10.10
CA GLU A 211 4.73 1.32 -8.68
C GLU A 211 5.37 0.18 -7.87
N ALA A 212 4.99 -1.08 -8.11
CA ALA A 212 5.60 -2.25 -7.44
C ALA A 212 7.07 -2.43 -7.83
N ALA A 213 7.43 -2.25 -9.10
CA ALA A 213 8.82 -2.35 -9.55
C ALA A 213 9.70 -1.23 -8.97
N GLU A 214 9.19 0.00 -8.90
CA GLU A 214 9.89 1.12 -8.26
C GLU A 214 10.02 0.92 -6.75
N ARG A 215 8.97 0.41 -6.09
CA ARG A 215 9.01 0.06 -4.67
C ARG A 215 10.02 -1.04 -4.39
N ALA A 216 10.07 -2.09 -5.21
CA ALA A 216 11.06 -3.15 -5.09
C ALA A 216 12.49 -2.64 -5.30
N ARG A 217 12.71 -1.71 -6.24
CA ARG A 217 14.02 -1.05 -6.42
C ARG A 217 14.41 -0.20 -5.22
N ALA A 218 13.47 0.59 -4.69
CA ALA A 218 13.70 1.40 -3.50
C ALA A 218 13.99 0.53 -2.27
N GLU A 219 13.26 -0.57 -2.10
CA GLU A 219 13.47 -1.55 -1.05
C GLU A 219 14.83 -2.25 -1.20
N ALA A 220 15.23 -2.63 -2.42
CA ALA A 220 16.55 -3.21 -2.67
C ALA A 220 17.67 -2.25 -2.26
N LEU A 221 17.57 -0.96 -2.61
CA LEU A 221 18.52 0.07 -2.18
C LEU A 221 18.53 0.27 -0.66
N LEU A 222 17.35 0.28 -0.03
CA LEU A 222 17.22 0.50 1.41
C LEU A 222 17.66 -0.72 2.23
N SER A 223 17.49 -1.93 1.70
CA SER A 223 17.84 -3.19 2.37
C SER A 223 19.35 -3.41 2.51
N GLY A 224 20.18 -2.60 1.85
CA GLY A 224 21.64 -2.69 1.94
C GLY A 224 22.24 -4.00 1.43
N LYS A 225 21.43 -4.91 0.88
CA LYS A 225 21.88 -6.14 0.24
C LYS A 225 22.49 -5.79 -1.11
N LYS A 226 23.81 -5.54 -1.12
CA LYS A 226 24.59 -5.54 -2.36
C LYS A 226 24.42 -6.90 -3.03
N GLU A 227 23.64 -6.96 -4.10
CA GLU A 227 23.79 -8.04 -5.07
C GLU A 227 25.26 -8.07 -5.50
N LYS A 228 25.87 -9.25 -5.49
CA LYS A 228 27.21 -9.44 -6.05
C LYS A 228 27.15 -8.98 -7.50
N SER A 229 27.72 -7.81 -7.78
CA SER A 229 27.90 -7.32 -9.14
C SER A 229 28.57 -8.42 -9.94
N THR A 230 27.91 -8.91 -10.99
CA THR A 230 28.61 -9.64 -12.04
C THR A 230 29.80 -8.78 -12.46
N PRO A 231 31.01 -9.34 -12.57
CA PRO A 231 32.18 -8.55 -12.92
C PRO A 231 31.87 -7.84 -14.25
N ASP A 232 32.09 -6.53 -14.26
CA ASP A 232 31.96 -5.69 -15.44
C ASP A 232 32.76 -6.37 -16.56
N GLN A 233 32.08 -6.98 -17.52
CA GLN A 233 32.74 -7.39 -18.75
C GLN A 233 33.10 -6.09 -19.46
N GLU A 234 34.34 -5.63 -19.29
CA GLU A 234 34.94 -4.59 -20.10
C GLU A 234 34.86 -5.00 -21.56
N MET A 235 33.76 -4.64 -22.20
CA MET A 235 33.62 -4.70 -23.64
C MET A 235 34.57 -3.67 -24.21
N ASP A 236 35.71 -4.14 -24.72
CA ASP A 236 36.71 -3.41 -25.50
C ASP A 236 36.03 -2.34 -26.38
N ASP A 237 36.52 -1.10 -26.36
CA ASP A 237 35.85 0.05 -27.00
C ASP A 237 35.62 -0.17 -28.51
N ARG A 238 36.43 -1.02 -29.15
CA ARG A 238 36.24 -1.46 -30.55
C ARG A 238 35.02 -2.35 -30.76
N LYS A 239 34.51 -3.01 -29.72
CA LYS A 239 33.31 -3.86 -29.72
C LYS A 239 32.08 -3.11 -29.20
N ARG A 240 32.25 -1.93 -28.60
CA ARG A 240 31.14 -1.07 -28.17
C ARG A 240 30.44 -0.49 -29.38
N ARG A 241 29.11 -0.61 -29.41
CA ARG A 241 28.28 -0.08 -30.50
C ARG A 241 27.96 1.39 -30.21
N TYR A 242 28.00 2.22 -31.25
CA TYR A 242 27.54 3.60 -31.17
C TYR A 242 26.01 3.62 -30.97
N ASN A 243 25.53 4.09 -29.82
CA ASN A 243 24.10 4.25 -29.54
C ASN A 243 23.68 5.66 -29.98
N SER A 244 23.31 5.80 -31.27
CA SER A 244 22.85 7.08 -31.78
C SER A 244 21.38 7.30 -31.40
N GLN A 245 21.14 8.29 -30.55
CA GLN A 245 19.78 8.71 -30.15
C GLN A 245 19.01 9.33 -31.34
N PHE A 246 19.73 9.81 -32.36
CA PHE A 246 19.20 10.21 -33.66
C PHE A 246 19.54 9.18 -34.74
N ASN A 247 18.58 8.89 -35.61
CA ASN A 247 18.65 7.94 -36.73
C ASN A 247 19.07 6.49 -36.36
N PRO A 248 18.33 5.81 -35.47
CA PRO A 248 18.64 4.46 -34.97
C PRO A 248 18.68 3.38 -36.06
N GLN A 249 18.07 3.63 -37.22
CA GLN A 249 18.09 2.75 -38.38
C GLN A 249 19.48 2.61 -39.01
N LEU A 250 20.35 3.62 -38.88
CA LEU A 250 21.73 3.58 -39.41
C LEU A 250 22.70 2.90 -38.44
N ALA A 251 22.44 2.97 -37.13
CA ALA A 251 23.24 2.33 -36.09
C ALA A 251 22.96 0.82 -35.94
N ARG A 252 21.90 0.31 -36.57
CA ARG A 252 21.55 -1.12 -36.57
C ARG A 252 22.24 -1.84 -37.73
N LYS A 253 22.97 -2.93 -37.43
CA LYS A 253 23.55 -3.78 -38.48
C LYS A 253 22.44 -4.38 -39.37
N PRO A 254 22.63 -4.45 -40.70
CA PRO A 254 21.74 -5.23 -41.54
C PRO A 254 21.79 -6.71 -41.11
N LYS A 255 20.62 -7.34 -41.06
CA LYS A 255 20.48 -8.76 -40.69
C LYS A 255 21.12 -9.58 -41.81
N VAL A 256 22.27 -10.21 -41.55
CA VAL A 256 22.92 -11.11 -42.51
C VAL A 256 21.96 -12.26 -42.78
N ARG A 257 21.46 -12.39 -44.01
CA ARG A 257 20.82 -13.62 -44.47
C ARG A 257 21.95 -14.59 -44.76
N GLU A 258 22.07 -15.62 -43.94
CA GLU A 258 22.92 -16.76 -44.25
C GLU A 258 22.28 -17.51 -45.43
N GLU A 259 22.77 -17.26 -46.63
CA GLU A 259 22.52 -18.12 -47.78
C GLU A 259 23.36 -19.39 -47.60
N GLN A 260 22.69 -20.50 -47.34
CA GLN A 260 23.31 -21.82 -47.27
C GLN A 260 23.69 -22.25 -48.69
N TRP A 261 24.95 -22.04 -49.06
CA TRP A 261 25.51 -22.64 -50.27
C TRP A 261 25.80 -24.12 -49.98
N LYS A 262 24.90 -25.00 -50.44
CA LYS A 262 25.16 -26.45 -50.50
C LYS A 262 26.17 -26.70 -51.61
N ILE A 263 27.34 -27.20 -51.23
CA ILE A 263 28.38 -27.68 -52.14
C ILE A 263 28.09 -29.17 -52.39
N SER A 264 27.98 -29.56 -53.67
CA SER A 264 28.13 -30.93 -54.17
C SER A 264 29.42 -31.02 -54.97
#